data_AF-A0A2S9BKS4-F1
#
_entry.id   AF-A0A2S9BKS4-F1
#
_cell.length_a   1.000
_cell.length_b   1.000
_cell.length_c   1.000
_cell.angle_alpha   90.00
_cell.angle_beta   90.00
_cell.angle_gamma   90.00
#
_symmetry.space_group_name_H-M   'P 1'
#
loop_
_entity.id
_entity.type
_entity.pdbx_description
1 polymer ?
#
loop_
_entity_poly.entity_id
_entity_poly.type
_entity_poly.pdbx_seq_one_letter_code
_entity_poly.pdbx_strand_id
1 'polypeptide(L)'
;MAAKWIEAITGSLEEKKLYKQAQARINALPEPYREVAKAQQRYNMYYGGVTDGDTIVKMFLDIADLWERAALDGTPVSAIVGDDPVEFAENYAAAYGGRQWIDKERSRLIKAFDDAKKKEEES
;
A
#
# COMPACT_ATOMS: atom_id res chain seq x y z
N MET A 1 0.19 27.81 11.77
CA MET A 1 0.18 28.45 10.42
C MET A 1 1.39 28.07 9.58
N ALA A 2 2.61 27.99 10.14
CA ALA A 2 3.80 27.59 9.38
C ALA A 2 3.78 26.12 8.86
N ALA A 3 3.18 25.18 9.58
CA ALA A 3 3.14 23.77 9.12
C ALA A 3 2.27 23.56 7.87
N LYS A 4 1.11 24.23 7.78
CA LYS A 4 0.11 23.99 6.71
C LYS A 4 0.62 24.31 5.30
N TRP A 5 1.46 25.33 5.13
CA TRP A 5 2.02 25.65 3.80
C TRP A 5 3.14 24.68 3.39
N ILE A 6 3.92 24.19 4.37
CA ILE A 6 4.95 23.15 4.14
C ILE A 6 4.28 21.82 3.80
N GLU A 7 3.18 21.48 4.47
CA GLU A 7 2.40 20.27 4.18
C GLU A 7 1.71 20.33 2.82
N ALA A 8 1.27 21.51 2.37
CA ALA A 8 0.72 21.67 1.02
C ALA A 8 1.75 21.40 -0.08
N ILE A 9 3.03 21.66 0.17
CA ILE A 9 4.13 21.43 -0.80
C ILE A 9 4.70 20.02 -0.66
N THR A 10 4.81 19.53 0.57
CA THR A 10 5.58 18.33 0.85
C THR A 10 4.70 17.09 1.14
N GLY A 11 3.39 17.25 1.29
CA GLY A 11 2.49 16.23 1.85
C GLY A 11 2.45 16.26 3.38
N SER A 12 1.59 15.42 3.98
CA SER A 12 1.41 15.32 5.43
C SER A 12 2.71 14.99 6.16
N LEU A 13 3.06 15.79 7.19
CA LEU A 13 4.25 15.54 8.00
C LEU A 13 4.06 14.35 8.94
N GLU A 14 2.83 14.11 9.39
CA GLU A 14 2.53 12.96 10.26
C GLU A 14 2.64 11.64 9.48
N GLU A 15 2.10 11.59 8.25
CA GLU A 15 2.28 10.44 7.35
C GLU A 15 3.76 10.09 7.14
N LYS A 16 4.60 11.11 6.91
CA LYS A 16 6.05 10.92 6.77
C LYS A 16 6.73 10.41 8.03
N LYS A 17 6.28 10.88 9.20
CA LYS A 17 6.81 10.45 10.49
C LYS A 17 6.46 8.97 10.74
N LEU A 18 5.21 8.59 10.52
CA LEU A 18 4.73 7.22 10.64
C LEU A 18 5.44 6.29 9.64
N TYR A 19 5.61 6.73 8.39
CA TYR A 19 6.39 5.98 7.40
C TYR A 19 7.83 5.72 7.86
N LYS A 20 8.52 6.75 8.37
CA LYS A 20 9.89 6.60 8.91
C LYS A 20 9.94 5.64 10.10
N GLN A 21 8.94 5.68 10.97
CA GLN A 21 8.81 4.75 12.08
C GLN A 21 8.66 3.30 11.60
N ALA A 22 7.75 3.05 10.64
CA ALA A 22 7.59 1.73 10.01
C ALA A 22 8.91 1.23 9.40
N GLN A 23 9.63 2.10 8.68
CA GLN A 23 10.90 1.73 8.06
C GLN A 23 11.98 1.38 9.10
N ALA A 24 12.07 2.14 10.20
CA ALA A 24 13.01 1.88 11.28
C ALA A 24 12.73 0.52 11.95
N ARG A 25 11.45 0.21 12.18
CA ARG A 25 10.99 -1.07 12.72
C ARG A 25 11.36 -2.25 11.83
N ILE A 26 11.03 -2.17 10.54
CA ILE A 26 11.42 -3.17 9.53
C ILE A 26 12.95 -3.36 9.49
N ASN A 27 13.72 -2.27 9.59
CA ASN A 27 15.18 -2.33 9.59
C ASN A 27 15.77 -2.98 10.86
N ALA A 28 15.04 -2.98 11.98
CA ALA A 28 15.49 -3.56 13.23
C ALA A 28 15.21 -5.07 13.36
N LEU A 29 14.36 -5.63 12.49
CA LEU A 29 14.04 -7.06 12.47
C LEU A 29 15.31 -7.93 12.29
N PRO A 30 15.37 -9.13 12.90
CA PRO A 30 16.41 -10.09 12.59
C PRO A 30 16.21 -10.71 11.20
N GLU A 31 17.26 -11.30 10.63
CA GLU A 31 17.08 -12.16 9.46
C GLU A 31 16.38 -13.47 9.85
N PRO A 32 15.57 -14.07 8.97
CA PRO A 32 15.27 -13.66 7.59
C PRO A 32 14.11 -12.64 7.44
N TYR A 33 13.46 -12.25 8.53
CA TYR A 33 12.24 -11.43 8.50
C TYR A 33 12.46 -10.05 7.89
N ARG A 34 13.61 -9.43 8.16
CA ARG A 34 13.98 -8.13 7.59
C ARG A 34 14.04 -8.14 6.07
N GLU A 35 14.69 -9.15 5.49
CA GLU A 35 14.80 -9.28 4.03
C GLU A 35 13.43 -9.40 3.38
N VAL A 36 12.57 -10.26 3.92
CA VAL A 36 11.22 -10.51 3.38
C VAL A 36 10.32 -9.29 3.55
N ALA A 37 10.32 -8.65 4.72
CA ALA A 37 9.56 -7.44 4.98
C ALA A 37 9.93 -6.31 4.00
N LYS A 38 11.21 -6.14 3.70
CA LYS A 38 11.68 -5.17 2.69
C LYS A 38 11.26 -5.54 1.27
N ALA A 39 11.32 -6.82 0.91
CA ALA A 39 10.90 -7.31 -0.39
C ALA A 39 9.39 -7.08 -0.60
N GLN A 40 8.57 -7.43 0.39
CA GLN A 40 7.12 -7.20 0.39
C GLN A 40 6.80 -5.71 0.31
N GLN A 41 7.39 -4.88 1.19
CA GLN A 41 7.18 -3.43 1.19
C GLN A 41 7.49 -2.82 -0.18
N ARG A 42 8.63 -3.20 -0.79
CA ARG A 42 9.01 -2.76 -2.13
C ARG A 42 7.99 -3.22 -3.18
N TYR A 43 7.61 -4.50 -3.16
CA TYR A 43 6.67 -5.06 -4.11
C TYR A 43 5.30 -4.35 -4.02
N ASN A 44 4.75 -4.20 -2.82
CA ASN A 44 3.46 -3.53 -2.61
C ASN A 44 3.48 -2.04 -3.00
N MET A 45 4.62 -1.36 -2.89
CA MET A 45 4.77 0.02 -3.40
C MET A 45 4.60 0.09 -4.92
N TYR A 46 5.00 -0.93 -5.67
CA TYR A 46 4.83 -0.99 -7.13
C TYR A 46 3.49 -1.59 -7.55
N TYR A 47 3.06 -2.66 -6.89
CA TYR A 47 1.83 -3.38 -7.19
C TYR A 47 0.59 -2.57 -6.83
N GLY A 48 0.61 -1.92 -5.66
CA GLY A 48 -0.61 -1.53 -4.97
C GLY A 48 -1.47 -0.51 -5.70
N GLY A 49 -0.94 0.30 -6.63
CA GLY A 49 -1.71 1.35 -7.31
C GLY A 49 -2.44 2.34 -6.39
N VAL A 50 -2.30 2.19 -5.06
CA VAL A 50 -2.94 2.97 -4.01
C VAL A 50 -2.29 4.33 -4.06
N THR A 51 -3.07 5.36 -4.39
CA THR A 51 -2.57 6.74 -4.45
C THR A 51 -2.89 7.52 -3.17
N ASP A 52 -3.57 6.88 -2.22
CA ASP A 52 -3.97 7.49 -0.96
C ASP A 52 -2.85 7.31 0.09
N GLY A 53 -2.27 8.43 0.52
CA GLY A 53 -1.10 8.46 1.42
C GLY A 53 -1.37 7.78 2.76
N ASP A 54 -2.53 8.05 3.37
CA ASP A 54 -2.94 7.44 4.64
C ASP A 54 -3.06 5.90 4.51
N THR A 55 -3.68 5.42 3.44
CA THR A 55 -3.81 3.98 3.17
C THR A 55 -2.44 3.31 2.99
N ILE A 56 -1.51 3.95 2.25
CA ILE A 56 -0.13 3.44 2.09
C ILE A 56 0.59 3.37 3.44
N VAL A 57 0.53 4.46 4.22
CA VAL A 57 1.21 4.53 5.52
C VAL A 57 0.67 3.47 6.46
N LYS A 58 -0.65 3.29 6.52
CA LYS A 58 -1.28 2.24 7.33
C LYS A 58 -0.80 0.85 6.89
N MET A 59 -0.84 0.55 5.59
CA MET A 59 -0.40 -0.74 5.05
C MET A 59 1.05 -1.05 5.46
N PHE A 60 1.95 -0.06 5.45
CA PHE A 60 3.35 -0.25 5.84
C PHE A 60 3.57 -0.35 7.35
N LEU A 61 2.77 0.32 8.17
CA LEU A 61 2.75 0.08 9.61
C LEU A 61 2.34 -1.36 9.90
N ASP A 62 1.29 -1.84 9.24
CA ASP A 62 0.78 -3.20 9.43
C ASP A 62 1.77 -4.26 8.90
N ILE A 63 2.58 -3.96 7.87
CA ILE A 63 3.71 -4.82 7.45
C ILE A 63 4.72 -4.93 8.59
N ALA A 64 5.09 -3.82 9.24
CA ALA A 64 6.01 -3.84 10.36
C ALA A 64 5.44 -4.67 11.53
N ASP A 65 4.17 -4.49 11.86
CA ASP A 65 3.47 -5.23 12.92
C ASP A 65 3.47 -6.75 12.65
N LEU A 66 3.14 -7.15 11.41
CA LEU A 66 3.12 -8.56 10.99
C LEU A 66 4.49 -9.22 11.21
N TRP A 67 5.54 -8.60 10.69
CA TRP A 67 6.88 -9.20 10.70
C TRP A 67 7.58 -9.11 12.05
N GLU A 68 7.31 -8.09 12.87
CA GLU A 68 7.74 -8.06 14.26
C GLU A 68 7.14 -9.21 15.05
N ARG A 69 5.83 -9.45 14.91
CA ARG A 69 5.17 -10.56 15.60
C ARG A 69 5.69 -11.90 15.13
N ALA A 70 5.85 -12.09 13.82
CA ALA A 70 6.46 -13.30 13.25
C ALA A 70 7.85 -13.58 13.84
N ALA A 71 8.68 -12.55 13.95
CA ALA A 71 10.02 -12.66 14.50
C ALA A 71 10.01 -13.00 16.00
N LEU A 72 9.12 -12.37 16.78
CA LEU A 72 8.94 -12.66 18.21
C LEU A 72 8.47 -14.10 18.45
N ASP A 73 7.53 -14.57 17.63
CA ASP A 73 6.95 -15.91 17.74
C ASP A 73 7.83 -17.00 17.10
N GLY A 74 8.92 -16.62 16.41
CA GLY A 74 9.78 -17.55 15.68
C GLY A 74 9.08 -18.26 14.52
N THR A 75 8.08 -17.62 13.93
CA THR A 75 7.24 -18.22 12.88
C THR A 75 8.02 -18.33 11.57
N PRO A 76 8.18 -19.53 10.97
CA PRO A 76 8.86 -19.66 9.68
C PRO A 76 8.23 -18.76 8.61
N VAL A 77 9.05 -18.09 7.80
CA VAL A 77 8.59 -17.22 6.71
C VAL A 77 7.61 -17.94 5.78
N SER A 78 7.92 -19.19 5.42
CA SER A 78 7.07 -20.00 4.55
C SER A 78 5.68 -20.30 5.15
N ALA A 79 5.56 -20.33 6.48
CA ALA A 79 4.27 -20.51 7.14
C ALA A 79 3.36 -19.26 7.05
N ILE A 80 3.95 -18.09 6.79
CA ILE A 80 3.21 -16.82 6.62
C ILE A 80 2.91 -16.59 5.13
N VAL A 81 3.94 -16.77 4.30
CA VAL A 81 3.92 -16.39 2.89
C VAL A 81 3.30 -17.49 2.02
N GLY A 82 3.32 -18.74 2.48
CA GLY A 82 2.88 -19.88 1.68
C GLY A 82 3.82 -20.18 0.52
N ASP A 83 3.30 -20.92 -0.46
CA ASP A 83 4.07 -21.37 -1.64
C ASP A 83 4.20 -20.28 -2.72
N ASP A 84 3.29 -19.30 -2.73
CA ASP A 84 3.29 -18.18 -3.67
C ASP A 84 3.45 -16.83 -2.94
N PRO A 85 4.69 -16.28 -2.88
CA PRO A 85 4.95 -15.00 -2.25
C PRO A 85 4.33 -13.80 -2.97
N VAL A 86 4.03 -13.94 -4.26
CA VAL A 86 3.39 -12.88 -5.05
C VAL A 86 1.92 -12.83 -4.68
N GLU A 87 1.22 -13.97 -4.73
CA GLU A 87 -0.19 -14.06 -4.32
C GLU A 87 -0.39 -13.54 -2.89
N PHE A 88 0.48 -13.91 -1.95
CA PHE A 88 0.45 -13.36 -0.59
C PHE A 88 0.52 -11.83 -0.57
N ALA A 89 1.49 -11.25 -1.28
CA ALA A 89 1.69 -9.80 -1.29
C ALA A 89 0.52 -9.06 -1.97
N GLU A 90 -0.04 -9.62 -3.04
CA GLU A 90 -1.19 -9.07 -3.75
C GLU A 90 -2.46 -9.12 -2.89
N ASN A 91 -2.74 -10.26 -2.26
CA ASN A 91 -3.86 -10.43 -1.33
C ASN A 91 -3.73 -9.50 -0.13
N TYR A 92 -2.51 -9.32 0.39
CA TYR A 92 -2.21 -8.38 1.45
C TYR A 92 -2.59 -6.95 1.03
N ALA A 93 -2.19 -6.50 -0.16
CA ALA A 93 -2.56 -5.18 -0.67
C ALA A 93 -4.07 -5.04 -0.93
N ALA A 94 -4.72 -6.09 -1.45
CA ALA A 94 -6.15 -6.09 -1.73
C ALA A 94 -7.00 -5.87 -0.46
N ALA A 95 -6.52 -6.34 0.70
CA ALA A 95 -7.19 -6.14 2.00
C ALA A 95 -7.33 -4.66 2.40
N TYR A 96 -6.49 -3.77 1.86
CA TYR A 96 -6.55 -2.34 2.14
C TYR A 96 -7.56 -1.59 1.26
N GLY A 97 -8.19 -2.26 0.29
CA GLY A 97 -9.33 -1.73 -0.48
C GLY A 97 -9.07 -0.38 -1.16
N GLY A 98 -7.81 0.05 -1.28
CA GLY A 98 -7.44 1.32 -1.87
C GLY A 98 -7.84 1.30 -3.35
N ARG A 99 -8.39 2.41 -3.85
CA ARG A 99 -8.63 2.61 -5.29
C ARG A 99 -7.37 2.18 -6.03
N GLN A 100 -7.43 1.04 -6.68
CA GLN A 100 -6.37 0.62 -7.57
C GLN A 100 -6.29 1.69 -8.66
N TRP A 101 -5.12 2.00 -9.20
CA TRP A 101 -4.98 3.00 -10.26
C TRP A 101 -5.96 2.72 -11.43
N ILE A 102 -6.30 1.44 -11.65
CA ILE A 102 -7.30 0.99 -12.61
C ILE A 102 -8.72 1.49 -12.29
N ASP A 103 -9.10 1.75 -11.04
CA ASP A 103 -10.45 2.22 -10.71
C ASP A 103 -10.69 3.65 -11.19
N LYS A 104 -9.65 4.48 -11.22
CA LYS A 104 -9.70 5.81 -11.84
C LYS A 104 -9.90 5.71 -13.34
N GLU A 105 -9.20 4.78 -13.98
CA GLU A 105 -9.33 4.55 -15.42
C GLU A 105 -10.65 3.86 -15.79
N ARG A 106 -11.14 2.94 -14.96
CA ARG A 106 -12.49 2.35 -15.04
C ARG A 106 -13.57 3.43 -14.95
N SER A 107 -13.44 4.36 -14.01
CA SER A 107 -14.39 5.48 -13.87
C SER A 107 -14.37 6.39 -15.11
N ARG A 108 -13.19 6.68 -15.67
CA ARG A 108 -13.05 7.45 -16.93
C ARG A 108 -13.68 6.72 -18.11
N LEU A 109 -13.43 5.42 -18.22
CA LEU A 109 -13.99 4.57 -19.26
C LEU A 109 -15.51 4.53 -19.19
N ILE A 110 -16.09 4.26 -18.02
CA ILE A 110 -17.55 4.25 -17.80
C ILE A 110 -18.15 5.59 -18.20
N LYS A 111 -17.55 6.70 -17.74
CA LYS A 111 -18.02 8.04 -18.10
C LYS A 111 -17.99 8.29 -19.61
N ALA A 112 -16.94 7.84 -20.31
CA ALA A 112 -16.85 7.99 -21.76
C ALA A 112 -17.96 7.23 -22.50
N PHE A 113 -18.31 6.02 -22.03
CA PHE A 113 -19.43 5.26 -22.59
C PHE A 113 -20.79 5.91 -22.28
N ASP A 114 -21.01 6.39 -21.06
CA ASP A 114 -22.26 7.05 -20.69
C ASP A 114 -22.48 8.35 -21.48
N ASP A 115 -21.42 9.13 -21.67
CA ASP A 115 -21.46 10.37 -22.46
C ASP A 115 -21.69 10.07 -23.96
N ALA A 116 -21.22 8.93 -24.48
CA ALA A 116 -21.49 8.49 -25.84
C ALA A 116 -22.96 8.08 -26.03
N LYS A 117 -23.51 7.27 -25.11
CA LYS A 117 -24.92 6.83 -25.15
C LYS A 117 -25.90 8.00 -25.17
N LYS A 118 -25.65 9.02 -24.33
CA LYS A 118 -26.49 10.23 -24.30
C LYS A 118 -26.52 10.96 -25.64
N LYS A 119 -25.39 11.02 -26.35
CA LYS A 119 -25.31 11.68 -27.66
C LYS A 119 -26.03 10.91 -28.77
N GLU A 120 -26.11 9.58 -28.67
CA GLU A 120 -26.91 8.74 -29.57
C GLU A 120 -28.41 8.90 -29.32
N GLU A 121 -28.83 9.07 -28.07
CA GLU A 121 -30.25 9.29 -27.70
C GLU A 121 -30.75 10.70 -28.07
N GLU A 122 -29.85 11.67 -28.25
CA GLU A 122 -30.14 13.06 -28.61
C GLU A 122 -30.08 13.33 -30.13
N SER A 123 -29.68 12.35 -30.96
CA SER A 123 -29.61 12.44 -32.44
C SER A 123 -30.77 11.71 -33.12
#